data_AF-A0A9K3EAV2-F1
#
_entry.id   AF-A0A9K3EAV2-F1
#
_cell.length_a   1.000
_cell.length_b   1.000
_cell.length_c   1.000
_cell.angle_alpha   90.00
_cell.angle_beta   90.00
_cell.angle_gamma   90.00
#
_symmetry.space_group_name_H-M   'P 1'
#
loop_
_entity.id
_entity.type
_entity.pdbx_description
1 polymer ?
#
loop_
_entity_poly.entity_id
_entity_poly.type
_entity_poly.pdbx_seq_one_letter_code
_entity_poly.pdbx_strand_id
1 'polypeptide(L)'
;MSGRGHGRGSSNMTQAELTNLINTRVAEALAAYQAAHPNNQPACTFKMFMDCKPQTFSGTEGAVGLLRWFEKAESVFAMCNCSAAGY
;
A
#
# COMPACT_ATOMS: atom_id res chain seq x y z
N MET A 1 -23.59 -13.51 61.29
CA MET A 1 -23.20 -14.62 60.40
C MET A 1 -23.20 -14.12 58.97
N SER A 2 -22.09 -14.37 58.29
CA SER A 2 -21.69 -13.82 57.00
C SER A 2 -22.55 -14.31 55.84
N GLY A 3 -22.64 -13.50 54.79
CA GLY A 3 -23.17 -13.92 53.49
C GLY A 3 -22.85 -12.91 52.40
N ARG A 4 -21.57 -12.61 52.14
CA ARG A 4 -21.14 -11.85 50.95
C ARG A 4 -21.36 -12.72 49.71
N GLY A 5 -22.44 -12.46 48.98
CA GLY A 5 -22.63 -13.01 47.64
C GLY A 5 -21.76 -12.25 46.64
N HIS A 6 -20.55 -12.73 46.37
CA HIS A 6 -19.81 -12.34 45.18
C HIS A 6 -20.50 -12.94 43.95
N GLY A 7 -21.37 -12.14 43.33
CA GLY A 7 -21.89 -12.42 42.00
C GLY A 7 -20.74 -12.42 41.00
N ARG A 8 -20.28 -13.62 40.63
CA ARG A 8 -19.40 -13.87 39.49
C ARG A 8 -20.01 -13.19 38.26
N GLY A 9 -19.27 -12.26 37.66
CA GLY A 9 -19.63 -11.71 36.37
C GLY A 9 -19.72 -12.85 35.36
N SER A 10 -20.92 -13.13 34.87
CA SER A 10 -21.08 -13.97 33.69
C SER A 10 -20.39 -13.28 32.53
N SER A 11 -19.40 -13.92 31.92
CA SER A 11 -18.91 -13.58 30.59
C SER A 11 -19.94 -13.98 29.54
N ASN A 12 -21.18 -13.47 29.67
CA ASN A 12 -22.19 -13.62 28.63
C ASN A 12 -21.95 -12.52 27.60
N MET A 13 -20.95 -12.75 26.75
CA MET A 13 -20.75 -11.95 25.55
C MET A 13 -21.96 -12.18 24.63
N THR A 14 -22.73 -11.13 24.39
CA THR A 14 -23.88 -11.19 23.49
C THR A 14 -23.40 -11.30 22.04
N GLN A 15 -24.26 -11.85 21.17
CA GLN A 15 -24.01 -11.90 19.72
C GLN A 15 -23.65 -10.51 19.17
N ALA A 16 -24.34 -9.47 19.65
CA ALA A 16 -24.11 -8.08 19.24
C ALA A 16 -22.74 -7.55 19.66
N GLU A 17 -22.29 -7.85 20.89
CA GLU A 17 -20.96 -7.46 21.37
C GLU A 17 -19.86 -8.16 20.59
N LEU A 18 -20.03 -9.45 20.28
CA LEU A 18 -19.09 -10.18 19.43
C LEU A 18 -19.02 -9.58 18.02
N THR A 19 -20.18 -9.30 17.40
CA THR A 19 -20.23 -8.65 16.09
C THR A 19 -19.56 -7.28 16.11
N ASN A 20 -19.77 -6.49 17.17
CA ASN A 20 -19.14 -5.18 17.30
C ASN A 20 -17.61 -5.32 17.40
N LEU A 21 -17.11 -6.22 18.25
CA LEU A 21 -15.68 -6.49 18.38
C LEU A 21 -15.05 -6.91 17.04
N ILE A 22 -15.69 -7.82 16.31
CA ILE A 22 -15.23 -8.25 14.99
C ILE A 22 -15.17 -7.05 14.04
N ASN A 23 -16.24 -6.26 13.96
CA ASN A 23 -16.30 -5.10 13.09
C ASN A 23 -15.23 -4.06 13.43
N THR A 24 -15.03 -3.78 14.73
CA THR A 24 -13.99 -2.85 15.19
C THR A 24 -12.60 -3.33 14.77
N ARG A 25 -12.26 -4.60 15.03
CA ARG A 25 -10.93 -5.13 14.69
C ARG A 25 -10.70 -5.23 13.19
N VAL A 26 -11.73 -5.59 12.41
CA VAL A 26 -11.64 -5.60 10.94
C VAL A 26 -11.46 -4.18 10.40
N ALA A 27 -12.19 -3.20 10.92
CA ALA A 27 -12.03 -1.80 10.52
C ALA A 27 -10.65 -1.24 10.87
N GLU A 28 -10.14 -1.52 12.07
CA GLU A 28 -8.79 -1.14 12.49
C GLU A 28 -7.71 -1.78 11.61
N ALA A 29 -7.83 -3.08 11.32
CA ALA A 29 -6.90 -3.79 10.45
C ALA A 29 -6.91 -3.24 9.02
N LEU A 30 -8.10 -2.93 8.48
CA LEU A 30 -8.24 -2.34 7.15
C LEU A 30 -7.67 -0.92 7.11
N ALA A 31 -7.92 -0.10 8.13
CA ALA A 31 -7.36 1.25 8.22
C ALA A 31 -5.83 1.23 8.33
N ALA A 32 -5.27 0.32 9.13
CA ALA A 32 -3.82 0.13 9.22
C ALA A 32 -3.23 -0.37 7.89
N TYR A 33 -3.92 -1.28 7.20
CA TYR A 33 -3.51 -1.76 5.89
C TYR A 33 -3.50 -0.64 4.85
N GLN A 34 -4.53 0.22 4.82
CA GLN A 34 -4.63 1.37 3.92
C GLN A 34 -3.63 2.48 4.26
N ALA A 35 -3.31 2.68 5.54
CA ALA A 35 -2.28 3.63 5.96
C ALA A 35 -0.87 3.15 5.58
N ALA A 36 -0.63 1.83 5.61
CA ALA A 36 0.62 1.22 5.18
C ALA A 36 0.73 1.08 3.65
N HIS A 37 -0.40 0.91 2.96
CA HIS A 37 -0.51 0.81 1.51
C HIS A 37 -1.48 1.90 1.04
N PRO A 38 -1.01 3.15 0.93
CA PRO A 38 -1.85 4.18 0.37
C PRO A 38 -2.28 3.69 -1.01
N ASN A 39 -3.58 3.47 -1.21
CA ASN A 39 -4.19 3.25 -2.53
C ASN A 39 -4.06 4.50 -3.44
N ASN A 40 -3.26 5.46 -2.98
CA ASN A 40 -2.86 6.73 -3.53
C ASN A 40 -1.35 6.79 -3.75
N GLN A 41 -0.65 5.63 -3.87
CA GLN A 41 0.65 5.59 -4.52
C GLN A 41 0.47 6.36 -5.83
N PRO A 42 1.13 7.52 -6.02
CA PRO A 42 0.88 8.32 -7.21
C PRO A 42 1.17 7.43 -8.41
N ALA A 43 0.14 7.14 -9.21
CA ALA A 43 0.34 6.42 -10.45
C ALA A 43 1.43 7.18 -11.21
N CYS A 44 2.47 6.48 -11.65
CA CYS A 44 3.56 7.13 -12.35
C CYS A 44 3.01 7.83 -13.59
N THR A 45 2.94 9.15 -13.53
CA THR A 45 2.53 9.94 -14.69
C THR A 45 3.74 10.17 -15.59
N PHE A 46 3.49 10.38 -16.88
CA PHE A 46 4.55 10.78 -17.81
C PHE A 46 5.29 12.04 -17.32
N LYS A 47 4.58 12.98 -16.69
CA LYS A 47 5.18 14.18 -16.09
C LYS A 47 6.18 13.84 -14.99
N MET A 48 5.81 12.98 -14.02
CA MET A 48 6.73 12.55 -12.96
C MET A 48 7.97 11.86 -13.50
N PHE A 49 7.80 10.99 -14.51
CA PHE A 49 8.93 10.36 -15.18
C PHE A 49 9.85 11.40 -15.83
N MET A 50 9.29 12.39 -16.54
CA MET A 50 10.08 13.46 -17.16
C MET A 50 10.76 14.37 -16.14
N ASP A 51 10.15 14.61 -14.97
CA ASP A 51 10.74 15.39 -13.88
C ASP A 51 12.01 14.72 -13.30
N CYS A 52 12.13 13.39 -13.42
CA CYS A 52 13.36 12.65 -13.10
C CYS A 52 14.47 12.79 -14.16
N LYS A 53 14.24 13.53 -15.24
CA LYS A 53 15.19 13.81 -16.32
C LYS A 53 15.76 12.53 -16.96
N PRO A 54 14.90 11.71 -17.59
CA PRO A 54 15.34 10.53 -18.31
C PRO A 54 16.28 10.92 -19.46
N GLN A 55 17.18 10.03 -19.83
CA GLN A 55 18.04 10.25 -20.98
C GLN A 55 17.19 10.36 -22.26
N THR A 56 17.50 11.30 -23.14
CA THR A 56 16.88 11.39 -24.46
C THR A 56 17.49 10.38 -25.44
N PHE A 57 16.66 9.84 -26.32
CA PHE A 57 17.09 8.99 -27.44
C PHE A 57 17.17 9.85 -28.70
N SER A 58 18.32 9.88 -29.38
CA SER A 58 18.48 10.72 -30.58
C SER A 58 17.97 10.05 -31.86
N GLY A 59 17.66 8.74 -31.81
CA GLY A 59 17.16 7.99 -32.98
C GLY A 59 18.26 7.51 -33.92
N THR A 60 19.51 7.85 -33.62
CA THR A 60 20.68 7.56 -34.47
C THR A 60 21.55 6.44 -33.90
N GLU A 61 21.29 5.98 -32.67
CA GLU A 61 22.14 5.01 -31.98
C GLU A 61 21.94 3.54 -32.44
N GLY A 62 21.01 3.30 -33.38
CA GLY A 62 20.72 1.97 -33.92
C GLY A 62 20.09 1.01 -32.89
N ALA A 63 19.98 -0.28 -33.25
CA ALA A 63 19.30 -1.27 -32.41
C ALA A 63 19.98 -1.47 -31.04
N VAL A 64 21.32 -1.52 -31.01
CA VAL A 64 22.08 -1.67 -29.75
C VAL A 64 21.92 -0.45 -28.86
N GLY A 65 21.97 0.75 -29.44
CA GLY A 65 21.76 1.98 -28.70
C GLY A 65 20.34 2.11 -28.15
N LEU A 66 19.34 1.68 -28.93
CA LEU A 66 17.94 1.63 -28.50
C LEU A 66 17.75 0.70 -27.29
N LEU A 67 18.28 -0.52 -27.32
CA LEU A 67 18.21 -1.46 -26.20
C LEU A 67 18.83 -0.86 -24.94
N ARG A 68 20.03 -0.29 -25.07
CA ARG A 68 20.72 0.35 -23.94
C ARG A 68 19.99 1.57 -23.40
N TRP A 69 19.27 2.29 -24.26
CA TRP A 69 18.41 3.39 -23.84
C TRP A 69 17.19 2.88 -23.04
N PHE A 70 16.55 1.78 -23.46
CA PHE A 70 15.46 1.14 -22.71
C PHE A 70 15.90 0.72 -21.31
N GLU A 71 17.04 0.02 -21.18
CA GLU A 71 17.57 -0.41 -19.86
C GLU A 71 17.75 0.79 -18.90
N LYS A 72 18.24 1.93 -19.43
CA LYS A 72 18.38 3.15 -18.63
C LYS A 72 17.04 3.78 -18.29
N ALA A 73 16.08 3.80 -19.21
CA ALA A 73 14.73 4.32 -18.97
C ALA A 73 14.01 3.50 -17.88
N GLU A 74 14.13 2.17 -17.89
CA GLU A 74 13.60 1.29 -16.84
C GLU A 74 14.25 1.55 -15.48
N SER A 75 15.57 1.74 -15.45
CA SER A 75 16.30 2.11 -14.23
C SER A 75 15.80 3.44 -13.64
N VAL A 76 15.62 4.47 -14.48
CA VAL A 76 15.04 5.75 -14.06
C VAL A 76 13.60 5.58 -13.57
N PHE A 77 12.79 4.76 -14.25
CA PHE A 77 11.43 4.45 -13.83
C PHE A 77 11.39 3.87 -12.41
N ALA A 78 12.25 2.89 -12.10
CA ALA A 78 12.37 2.33 -10.75
C ALA A 78 12.81 3.38 -9.70
N MET A 79 13.75 4.27 -10.05
CA MET A 79 14.25 5.32 -9.14
C MET A 79 13.23 6.45 -8.90
N CYS A 80 12.36 6.75 -9.85
CA CYS A 80 11.30 7.76 -9.70
C CYS A 80 10.20 7.37 -8.70
N ASN A 81 10.35 6.24 -7.99
CA ASN A 81 9.31 5.60 -7.22
C ASN A 81 8.02 5.37 -8.05
N CYS A 82 8.19 5.21 -9.37
CA CYS A 82 7.16 4.72 -10.26
C CYS A 82 7.06 3.19 -10.11
N SER A 83 6.88 2.71 -8.87
CA SER A 83 6.68 1.29 -8.65
C SER A 83 5.30 0.91 -9.17
N ALA A 84 5.20 -0.20 -9.90
CA ALA A 84 3.94 -0.88 -10.14
C ALA A 84 3.45 -1.50 -8.81
N ALA A 85 3.02 -0.66 -7.88
CA ALA A 85 2.35 -1.12 -6.67
C ALA A 85 0.93 -1.53 -7.06
N GLY A 86 0.77 -2.72 -7.65
CA GLY A 86 -0.55 -3.24 -8.00
C GLY A 86 -0.64 -4.31 -9.10
N TYR A 87 0.30 -5.26 -9.17
CA TYR A 87 0.07 -6.53 -9.88
C TYR A 87 -0.03 -7.69 -8.89
#